data_AF-A0ABD0NIL5-F1
#
_entry.id   AF-A0ABD0NIL5-F1
#
_cell.length_a   1.000
_cell.length_b   1.000
_cell.length_c   1.000
_cell.angle_alpha   90.00
_cell.angle_beta   90.00
_cell.angle_gamma   90.00
#
_symmetry.space_group_name_H-M   'P 1'
#
loop_
_entity.id
_entity.type
_entity.pdbx_description
1 polymer ?
#
loop_
_entity_poly.entity_id
_entity_poly.type
_entity_poly.pdbx_seq_one_letter_code
_entity_poly.pdbx_strand_id
1 'polypeptide(L)' 'DLRFMCTDVECNEGAERFKDRLKLDEHTGSLTIMNINTTDAGLYHLEIISRGSH' A
#
# COMPACT_ATOMS: atom_id res chain seq x y z
N ASP A 1 -16.12 1.09 2.34
CA ASP A 1 -15.31 2.15 2.97
C ASP A 1 -14.03 1.50 3.45
N LEU A 2 -13.10 1.25 2.53
CA LEU A 2 -11.83 0.56 2.80
C LEU A 2 -10.85 1.60 3.35
N ARG A 3 -11.16 2.11 4.54
CA ARG A 3 -10.19 2.87 5.33
C ARG A 3 -9.11 1.87 5.70
N PHE A 4 -8.01 1.87 4.95
CA PHE A 4 -6.72 1.39 5.42
C PHE A 4 -6.32 2.28 6.60
N MET A 5 -6.94 2.00 7.75
CA MET A 5 -6.56 2.59 9.00
C MET A 5 -5.22 1.95 9.37
N CYS A 6 -4.15 2.73 9.27
CA CYS A 6 -2.95 2.50 10.07
C CYS A 6 -3.39 2.49 11.55
N THR A 7 -3.81 1.34 12.09
CA THR A 7 -4.24 1.24 13.50
C THR A 7 -3.19 0.69 14.44
N ASP A 8 -2.08 0.15 13.95
CA ASP A 8 -1.04 -0.39 14.82
C ASP A 8 0.35 0.06 14.36
N VAL A 9 0.92 0.99 15.14
CA VAL A 9 2.33 1.27 15.55
C VAL A 9 3.49 1.13 14.53
N GLU A 10 3.27 0.71 13.29
CA GLU A 10 4.33 0.54 12.28
C GLU A 10 3.92 1.05 10.90
N CYS A 11 3.19 2.17 10.84
CA CYS A 11 3.30 3.03 9.66
C CYS A 11 4.64 3.76 9.75
N ASN A 12 5.73 3.01 9.47
CA ASN A 12 7.07 3.55 9.25
C ASN A 12 6.98 4.67 8.20
N GLU A 13 7.95 5.57 8.16
CA GLU A 13 8.00 6.74 7.26
C GLU A 13 7.66 6.42 5.78
N GLY A 14 7.85 5.17 5.34
CA GLY A 14 7.44 4.66 4.03
C GLY A 14 5.93 4.55 3.76
N ALA A 15 5.09 4.38 4.78
CA ALA A 15 3.62 4.38 4.62
C ALA A 15 3.07 5.80 4.37
N GLU A 16 3.69 6.82 4.96
CA GLU A 16 3.36 8.22 4.69
C GLU A 16 3.72 8.63 3.25
N ARG A 17 4.75 8.02 2.65
CA ARG A 17 5.16 8.31 1.26
C ARG A 17 4.03 8.12 0.26
N PHE A 18 3.22 7.07 0.41
CA PHE A 18 2.15 6.73 -0.55
C PHE A 18 0.75 6.97 0.00
N LYS A 19 0.64 7.61 1.16
CA LYS A 19 -0.64 8.00 1.77
C LYS A 19 -1.50 8.76 0.76
N ASP A 20 -2.79 8.41 0.72
CA ASP A 20 -3.79 8.93 -0.20
C ASP A 20 -3.51 8.70 -1.71
N ARG A 21 -2.41 8.02 -2.05
CA ARG A 21 -1.99 7.73 -3.43
C ARG A 21 -2.08 6.26 -3.80
N LEU A 22 -2.51 5.38 -2.90
CA LEU A 22 -2.70 3.96 -3.18
C LEU A 22 -4.14 3.65 -3.57
N LYS A 23 -4.32 2.87 -4.65
CA LYS A 23 -5.63 2.35 -5.08
C LYS A 23 -5.53 0.86 -5.37
N LEU A 24 -6.33 0.05 -4.66
CA LEU A 24 -6.48 -1.38 -4.91
C LEU A 24 -7.69 -1.63 -5.83
N ASP A 25 -7.47 -2.42 -6.88
CA ASP A 25 -8.54 -3.00 -7.69
C ASP A 25 -8.89 -4.39 -7.13
N GLU A 26 -10.03 -4.50 -6.45
CA GLU A 26 -10.46 -5.73 -5.77
C GLU A 26 -10.78 -6.88 -6.75
N HIS A 27 -11.04 -6.59 -8.02
CA HIS A 27 -11.37 -7.61 -9.02
C HIS A 27 -10.12 -8.33 -9.53
N THR A 28 -9.06 -7.57 -9.76
CA THR A 28 -7.78 -8.06 -10.33
C THR A 28 -6.69 -8.24 -9.28
N GLY A 29 -6.84 -7.65 -8.10
CA GLY A 29 -5.79 -7.56 -7.08
C GLY A 29 -4.70 -6.54 -7.40
N SER A 30 -4.89 -5.68 -8.40
CA SER A 30 -3.87 -4.72 -8.85
C SER A 30 -3.75 -3.54 -7.88
N LEU A 31 -2.54 -3.25 -7.42
CA LEU A 31 -2.24 -2.05 -6.62
C LEU A 31 -1.66 -0.95 -7.52
N THR A 32 -2.32 0.20 -7.57
CA THR A 32 -1.89 1.39 -8.31
C THR A 32 -1.35 2.44 -7.35
N ILE A 33 -0.17 2.98 -7.66
CA ILE A 33 0.37 4.20 -7.03
C ILE A 33 0.05 5.39 -7.94
N MET A 34 -0.77 6.32 -7.46
CA MET A 34 -1.20 7.51 -8.17
C MET A 34 -0.19 8.66 -8.04
N ASN A 35 -0.15 9.56 -9.02
CA ASN A 35 0.65 10.80 -8.99
C ASN A 35 2.13 10.57 -8.65
N ILE A 36 2.79 9.66 -9.37
CA ILE A 36 4.19 9.31 -9.13
C ILE A 36 5.14 10.48 -9.46
N ASN A 37 6.14 10.70 -8.61
CA ASN A 37 7.18 11.71 -8.82
C ASN A 37 8.56 11.04 -9.00
N THR A 38 9.59 11.81 -9.36
CA THR A 38 10.96 11.26 -9.52
C THR A 38 11.57 10.78 -8.20
N THR A 39 11.14 11.33 -7.06
CA THR A 39 11.57 10.87 -5.72
C THR A 39 10.94 9.53 -5.32
N ASP A 40 9.87 9.13 -6.02
CA ASP A 40 9.20 7.86 -5.84
C ASP A 40 9.99 6.69 -6.47
N ALA A 41 10.96 6.98 -7.34
CA ALA A 41 11.78 5.97 -8.01
C ALA A 41 12.52 5.05 -7.02
N GLY A 42 12.62 3.77 -7.37
CA GLY A 42 13.27 2.75 -6.56
C GLY A 42 12.82 1.34 -6.96
N LEU A 43 13.38 0.35 -6.28
CA LEU A 43 12.95 -1.03 -6.40
C LEU A 43 11.77 -1.30 -5.47
N TYR A 44 10.68 -1.82 -6.03
CA TYR A 44 9.50 -2.21 -5.27
C TYR A 44 9.51 -3.72 -5.02
N HIS A 45 9.23 -4.12 -3.78
CA HIS A 45 9.06 -5.52 -3.41
C HIS A 45 7.59 -5.78 -3.11
N LEU A 46 7.05 -6.85 -3.67
CA LEU A 46 5.69 -7.31 -3.40
C LEU A 46 5.72 -8.35 -2.29
N GLU A 47 5.03 -8.08 -1.19
CA GLU A 47 4.81 -9.02 -0.10
C GLU A 47 3.31 -9.30 0.02
N ILE A 48 2.93 -10.58 -0.08
CA ILE A 48 1.53 -11.02 0.04
C ILE A 48 1.36 -11.71 1.38
N ILE A 49 0.64 -11.05 2.29
CA ILE A 49 0.38 -11.58 3.64
C ILE A 49 -0.96 -12.31 3.61
N SER A 50 -0.93 -13.64 3.72
CA SER A 50 -2.13 -14.44 3.93
C SER A 50 -2.30 -14.69 5.43
N ARG A 51 -3.38 -14.17 6.02
CA ARG A 51 -3.78 -14.58 7.36
C ARG A 51 -4.55 -15.89 7.19
N GLY A 52 -3.91 -17.02 7.51
CA GLY A 52 -4.59 -18.31 7.54
C GLY A 52 -5.82 -18.22 8.44
N SER A 53 -6.98 -18.63 7.93
CA SER A 53 -8.17 -18.82 8.75
C SER A 53 -7.95 -20.06 9.61
N HIS A 54 -7.81 -19.88 10.92
CA HIS A 54 -7.93 -20.97 11.89
C HIS A 54 -9.39 -21.41 12.03
#